data_AF-A0A1U7ZRU7-F1
#
_entry.id   AF-A0A1U7ZRU7-F1
#
_cell.length_a   1.000
_cell.length_b   1.000
_cell.length_c   1.000
_cell.angle_alpha   90.00
_cell.angle_beta   90.00
_cell.angle_gamma   90.00
#
_symmetry.space_group_name_H-M   'P 1'
#
loop_
_entity.id
_entity.type
_entity.pdbx_description
1 polymer ?
#
loop_
_entity_poly.entity_id
_entity_poly.type
_entity_poly.pdbx_seq_one_letter_code
_entity_poly.pdbx_strand_id
1 'polypeptide(L)'
;MGSPKYIYIYIYIHIRTLHIAVCSTQRPNFKWHDGRNKAQKKRFEISVLASEKMRRSISLFNLAISVLILSQVAVGEDVVEETCKKVAAKEPGMSYDFCVASLQADPKSRTADLPGLGVISMKLMISNATNVNEYIKQLLKDGKLENMTRQALEDCSSLYSDSISSVKDAINDFKSKDYNGANIKISAAMEAPTTCGEGLSEGKAKESGLTERNDAFYKLSGIALVITTLFN
;
A
#
# COMPACT_ATOMS: atom_id res chain seq x y z
N MET A 1 -0.79 -9.91 -1.13
CA MET A 1 -1.00 -10.44 0.23
C MET A 1 -0.24 -11.75 0.37
N GLY A 2 1.04 -11.67 0.76
CA GLY A 2 1.79 -12.86 1.16
C GLY A 2 1.34 -13.25 2.57
N SER A 3 0.63 -14.37 2.69
CA SER A 3 0.15 -14.86 3.98
C SER A 3 1.31 -15.02 4.97
N PRO A 4 1.15 -14.73 6.28
CA PRO A 4 2.19 -14.96 7.29
C PRO A 4 2.66 -16.42 7.38
N LYS A 5 1.88 -17.34 6.80
CA LYS A 5 2.24 -18.75 6.61
C LYS A 5 3.48 -18.95 5.74
N TYR A 6 3.73 -18.12 4.73
CA TYR A 6 4.88 -18.29 3.82
C TYR A 6 6.20 -17.94 4.51
N ILE A 7 6.21 -16.90 5.33
CA ILE A 7 7.39 -16.51 6.12
C ILE A 7 7.68 -17.60 7.16
N TYR A 8 6.64 -18.13 7.81
CA TYR A 8 6.79 -19.21 8.79
C TYR A 8 7.30 -20.51 8.16
N ILE A 9 6.80 -20.87 6.97
CA ILE A 9 7.28 -22.03 6.20
C ILE A 9 8.73 -21.80 5.75
N TYR A 10 9.08 -20.59 5.31
CA TYR A 10 10.44 -20.24 4.90
C TYR A 10 11.43 -20.34 6.07
N ILE A 11 11.09 -19.77 7.22
CA ILE A 11 11.88 -19.89 8.46
C ILE A 11 11.99 -21.35 8.90
N TYR A 12 10.90 -22.11 8.87
CA TYR A 12 10.89 -23.52 9.26
C TYR A 12 11.72 -24.41 8.32
N ILE A 13 11.64 -24.19 7.00
CA ILE A 13 12.49 -24.88 6.01
C ILE A 13 13.94 -24.45 6.19
N HIS A 14 14.22 -23.17 6.39
CA HIS A 14 15.59 -22.68 6.57
C HIS A 14 16.23 -23.23 7.84
N ILE A 15 15.49 -23.30 8.96
CA ILE A 15 15.91 -23.92 10.22
C ILE A 15 16.11 -25.43 10.06
N ARG A 16 15.20 -26.17 9.41
CA ARG A 16 15.39 -27.61 9.15
C ARG A 16 16.60 -27.89 8.26
N THR A 17 16.83 -27.04 7.26
CA THR A 17 17.97 -27.15 6.34
C THR A 17 19.28 -26.84 7.08
N LEU A 18 19.29 -25.84 7.96
CA LEU A 18 20.39 -25.59 8.89
C LEU A 18 20.61 -26.79 9.83
N HIS A 19 19.54 -27.39 10.37
CA HIS A 19 19.65 -28.52 11.30
C HIS A 19 20.24 -29.77 10.62
N ILE A 20 19.86 -30.06 9.38
CA ILE A 20 20.45 -31.14 8.56
C ILE A 20 21.92 -30.80 8.19
N ALA A 21 22.24 -29.54 7.90
CA ALA A 21 23.60 -29.07 7.65
C ALA A 21 24.50 -29.10 8.91
N VAL A 22 23.93 -28.92 10.11
CA VAL A 22 24.62 -29.04 11.39
C VAL A 22 24.85 -30.51 11.75
N CYS A 23 23.86 -31.39 11.52
CA CYS A 23 24.02 -32.84 11.73
C CYS A 23 25.11 -33.47 10.84
N SER A 24 25.33 -32.92 9.63
CA SER A 24 26.38 -33.39 8.71
C SER A 24 27.77 -32.80 9.01
N THR A 25 27.87 -31.68 9.72
CA THR A 25 29.14 -31.05 10.10
C THR A 25 29.66 -31.51 11.47
N GLN A 26 28.84 -32.22 12.27
CA GLN A 26 29.21 -32.67 13.62
C GLN A 26 30.07 -33.95 13.70
N ARG A 27 30.92 -34.20 12.70
CA ARG A 27 32.17 -34.98 12.91
C ARG A 27 33.36 -34.32 12.21
N PRO A 28 33.86 -33.17 12.69
CA PRO A 28 35.07 -32.56 12.14
C PRO A 28 36.36 -33.35 12.44
N ASN A 29 36.27 -34.42 13.25
CA ASN A 29 37.43 -35.12 13.81
C ASN A 29 37.32 -36.65 13.70
N PHE A 30 36.91 -37.16 12.53
CA PHE A 30 37.07 -38.60 12.25
C PHE A 30 38.55 -38.91 11.99
N LYS A 31 39.28 -39.38 13.02
CA LYS A 31 40.63 -39.93 12.85
C LYS A 31 40.53 -41.26 12.10
N TRP A 32 41.24 -41.35 10.97
CA TRP A 32 41.40 -42.56 10.17
C TRP A 32 42.08 -43.65 11.01
N HIS A 33 41.37 -44.75 11.33
CA HIS A 33 42.02 -45.96 11.85
C HIS A 33 42.61 -46.78 10.69
N ASP A 34 43.87 -47.17 10.88
CA ASP A 34 44.70 -47.95 9.96
C ASP A 34 44.13 -49.37 9.81
N GLY A 35 43.73 -49.77 8.59
CA GLY A 35 43.07 -51.06 8.34
C GLY A 35 42.08 -51.12 7.17
N ARG A 36 41.85 -50.01 6.45
CA ARG A 36 40.97 -49.97 5.25
C ARG A 36 41.77 -49.92 3.95
N ASN A 37 41.29 -50.62 2.92
CA ASN A 37 41.99 -50.69 1.63
C ASN A 37 41.92 -49.37 0.84
N LYS A 38 42.84 -49.18 -0.13
CA LYS A 38 42.91 -47.95 -0.97
C LYS A 38 41.58 -47.62 -1.66
N ALA A 39 40.77 -48.62 -1.99
CA ALA A 39 39.47 -48.43 -2.63
C ALA A 39 38.43 -47.78 -1.70
N GLN A 40 38.45 -48.11 -0.40
CA GLN A 40 37.59 -47.49 0.61
C GLN A 40 37.95 -46.03 0.87
N LYS A 41 39.25 -45.68 0.83
CA LYS A 41 39.71 -44.27 0.91
C LYS A 41 39.22 -43.44 -0.26
N LYS A 42 39.36 -43.95 -1.48
CA LYS A 42 38.89 -43.27 -2.70
C LYS A 42 37.37 -43.07 -2.71
N ARG A 43 36.59 -44.06 -2.23
CA ARG A 43 35.13 -43.92 -2.07
C ARG A 43 34.75 -42.82 -1.08
N PHE A 44 35.47 -42.70 0.04
CA PHE A 44 35.24 -41.65 1.02
C PHE A 44 35.54 -40.25 0.44
N GLU A 45 36.68 -40.08 -0.23
CA GLU A 45 37.04 -38.81 -0.88
C GLU A 45 36.02 -38.38 -1.94
N ILE A 46 35.52 -39.31 -2.76
CA ILE A 46 34.47 -39.04 -3.75
C ILE A 46 33.16 -38.59 -3.08
N SER A 47 32.78 -39.20 -1.95
CA SER A 47 31.58 -38.80 -1.21
C SER A 47 31.70 -37.41 -0.58
N VAL A 48 32.89 -37.03 -0.11
CA VAL A 48 33.17 -35.67 0.41
C VAL A 48 33.07 -34.64 -0.71
N LEU A 49 33.72 -34.89 -1.85
CA LEU A 49 33.65 -34.02 -3.03
C LEU A 49 32.22 -33.83 -3.57
N ALA A 50 31.42 -34.90 -3.56
CA ALA A 50 30.00 -34.82 -3.95
C ALA A 50 29.17 -33.96 -2.97
N SER A 51 29.45 -34.06 -1.67
CA SER A 51 28.79 -33.24 -0.63
C SER A 51 29.16 -31.75 -0.74
N GLU A 52 30.42 -31.43 -1.05
CA GLU A 52 30.88 -30.06 -1.27
C GLU A 52 30.26 -29.44 -2.52
N LYS A 53 30.18 -30.21 -3.62
CA LYS A 53 29.54 -29.78 -4.86
C LYS A 53 28.05 -29.50 -4.64
N MET A 54 27.36 -30.37 -3.91
CA MET A 54 25.95 -30.21 -3.55
C MET A 54 25.74 -28.96 -2.66
N ARG A 55 26.62 -28.73 -1.68
CA ARG A 55 26.59 -27.54 -0.81
C ARG A 55 26.78 -26.24 -1.61
N ARG A 56 27.70 -26.22 -2.57
CA ARG A 56 27.91 -25.09 -3.48
C ARG A 56 26.68 -24.84 -4.35
N SER A 57 26.08 -25.89 -4.94
CA SER A 57 24.86 -25.76 -5.73
C SER A 57 23.68 -25.21 -4.92
N ILE A 58 23.47 -25.69 -3.68
CA ILE A 58 22.42 -25.16 -2.78
C ILE A 58 22.69 -23.70 -2.41
N SER A 59 23.95 -23.33 -2.13
CA SER A 59 24.33 -21.95 -1.81
C SER A 59 24.03 -21.00 -2.97
N LEU A 60 24.36 -21.39 -4.20
CA LEU A 60 24.09 -20.59 -5.40
C LEU A 60 22.58 -20.46 -5.66
N PHE A 61 21.82 -21.53 -5.45
CA PHE A 61 20.36 -21.52 -5.62
C PHE A 61 19.67 -20.58 -4.61
N ASN A 62 20.09 -20.61 -3.33
CA ASN A 62 19.58 -19.69 -2.32
C ASN A 62 19.95 -18.23 -2.61
N LEU A 63 21.17 -17.97 -3.08
CA LEU A 63 21.61 -16.62 -3.44
C LEU A 63 20.81 -16.07 -4.64
N ALA A 64 20.52 -16.91 -5.63
CA ALA A 64 19.64 -16.56 -6.75
C ALA A 64 18.19 -16.26 -6.31
N ILE A 65 17.63 -17.06 -5.38
CA ILE A 65 16.30 -16.81 -4.81
C ILE A 65 16.26 -15.48 -4.04
N SER A 66 17.29 -15.18 -3.23
CA SER A 66 17.39 -13.91 -2.51
C SER A 66 17.44 -12.70 -3.47
N VAL A 67 18.17 -12.81 -4.58
CA VAL A 67 18.24 -11.76 -5.61
C VAL A 67 16.88 -11.56 -6.30
N LEU A 68 16.14 -12.64 -6.58
CA LEU A 68 14.79 -12.56 -7.13
C LEU A 68 13.80 -11.89 -6.17
N ILE A 69 13.90 -12.18 -4.87
CA ILE A 69 13.05 -11.54 -3.84
C ILE A 69 13.37 -10.04 -3.71
N LEU A 70 14.66 -9.66 -3.73
CA LEU A 70 15.08 -8.25 -3.68
C LEU A 70 14.56 -7.43 -4.86
N SER A 71 14.49 -8.03 -6.06
CA SER A 71 14.00 -7.36 -7.27
C SER A 71 12.52 -6.94 -7.19
N GLN A 72 11.70 -7.64 -6.40
CA GLN A 72 10.27 -7.33 -6.25
C GLN A 72 10.00 -6.17 -5.28
N VAL A 73 10.96 -5.85 -4.39
CA VAL A 73 10.79 -4.80 -3.36
C VAL A 73 11.10 -3.40 -3.92
N ALA A 74 12.00 -3.29 -4.90
CA ALA A 74 12.44 -1.99 -5.43
C ALA A 74 11.45 -1.31 -6.40
N VAL A 75 10.52 -2.07 -7.00
CA VAL A 75 9.71 -1.57 -8.13
C VAL A 75 8.55 -0.67 -7.70
N GLY A 76 7.95 -0.86 -6.53
CA GLY A 76 6.75 -0.10 -6.13
C GLY A 76 6.99 1.10 -5.21
N GLU A 77 8.18 1.24 -4.63
CA GLU A 77 8.60 2.51 -3.99
C GLU A 77 8.78 3.59 -5.07
N ASP A 78 9.46 3.24 -6.16
CA ASP A 78 9.71 4.11 -7.32
C ASP A 78 8.41 4.67 -7.94
N VAL A 79 7.38 3.84 -8.12
CA VAL A 79 6.12 4.29 -8.74
C VAL A 79 5.38 5.31 -7.86
N VAL A 80 5.37 5.13 -6.54
CA VAL A 80 4.74 6.10 -5.62
C VAL A 80 5.49 7.42 -5.63
N GLU A 81 6.81 7.38 -5.56
CA GLU A 81 7.65 8.59 -5.59
C GLU A 81 7.48 9.37 -6.90
N GLU A 82 7.62 8.70 -8.05
CA GLU A 82 7.45 9.33 -9.36
C GLU A 82 6.03 9.89 -9.56
N THR A 83 5.02 9.19 -9.08
CA THR A 83 3.64 9.68 -9.09
C THR A 83 3.49 10.94 -8.24
N CYS A 84 4.02 10.94 -7.02
CA CYS A 84 3.90 12.08 -6.12
C CYS A 84 4.70 13.30 -6.56
N LYS A 85 5.81 13.13 -7.28
CA LYS A 85 6.50 14.24 -7.96
C LYS A 85 5.59 14.91 -9.00
N LYS A 86 4.89 14.11 -9.82
CA LYS A 86 3.93 14.62 -10.81
C LYS A 86 2.74 15.30 -10.16
N VAL A 87 2.23 14.74 -9.08
CA VAL A 87 1.16 15.33 -8.27
C VAL A 87 1.57 16.71 -7.73
N ALA A 88 2.72 16.81 -7.06
CA ALA A 88 3.22 18.08 -6.53
C ALA A 88 3.49 19.13 -7.61
N ALA A 89 3.84 18.71 -8.83
CA ALA A 89 4.07 19.61 -9.96
C ALA A 89 2.78 20.12 -10.62
N LYS A 90 1.70 19.32 -10.59
CA LYS A 90 0.43 19.63 -11.29
C LYS A 90 -0.62 20.27 -10.39
N GLU A 91 -0.60 20.00 -9.09
CA GLU A 91 -1.64 20.43 -8.16
C GLU A 91 -1.11 21.54 -7.21
N PRO A 92 -1.54 22.81 -7.38
CA PRO A 92 -1.14 23.90 -6.50
C PRO A 92 -1.52 23.61 -5.04
N GLY A 93 -0.57 23.78 -4.12
CA GLY A 93 -0.80 23.54 -2.69
C GLY A 93 -0.69 22.07 -2.25
N MET A 94 -0.39 21.15 -3.17
CA MET A 94 -0.10 19.75 -2.87
C MET A 94 1.38 19.55 -2.55
N SER A 95 1.70 19.06 -1.36
CA SER A 95 3.09 18.69 -1.05
C SER A 95 3.40 17.26 -1.47
N TYR A 96 4.64 17.03 -1.89
CA TYR A 96 5.17 15.70 -2.16
C TYR A 96 4.96 14.76 -0.96
N ASP A 97 5.33 15.22 0.24
CA ASP A 97 5.24 14.43 1.47
C ASP A 97 3.80 14.06 1.81
N PHE A 98 2.83 14.97 1.60
CA PHE A 98 1.41 14.67 1.80
C PHE A 98 0.94 13.58 0.84
N CYS A 99 1.33 13.66 -0.44
CA CYS A 99 0.99 12.63 -1.42
C CYS A 99 1.56 11.26 -1.03
N VAL A 100 2.86 11.21 -0.68
CA VAL A 100 3.53 9.95 -0.31
C VAL A 100 2.87 9.36 0.93
N ALA A 101 2.69 10.16 1.98
CA ALA A 101 2.05 9.72 3.22
C ALA A 101 0.62 9.22 2.98
N SER A 102 -0.15 9.92 2.15
CA SER A 102 -1.51 9.55 1.79
C SER A 102 -1.57 8.22 1.06
N LEU A 103 -0.78 8.03 -0.01
CA LEU A 103 -0.79 6.79 -0.77
C LEU A 103 -0.27 5.62 0.07
N GLN A 104 0.78 5.82 0.86
CA GLN A 104 1.37 4.78 1.70
C GLN A 104 0.51 4.39 2.91
N ALA A 105 -0.56 5.15 3.21
CA ALA A 105 -1.58 4.75 4.18
C ALA A 105 -2.29 3.44 3.77
N ASP A 106 -2.35 3.12 2.47
CA ASP A 106 -2.66 1.76 2.00
C ASP A 106 -1.34 0.99 1.73
N PRO A 107 -1.03 -0.07 2.49
CA PRO A 107 0.17 -0.88 2.29
C PRO A 107 0.29 -1.48 0.88
N LYS A 108 -0.81 -1.61 0.14
CA LYS A 108 -0.82 -2.13 -1.24
C LYS A 108 -0.15 -1.19 -2.22
N SER A 109 -0.04 0.11 -1.91
CA SER A 109 0.61 1.10 -2.76
C SER A 109 2.07 0.76 -3.05
N ARG A 110 2.76 0.11 -2.10
CA ARG A 110 4.17 -0.30 -2.23
C ARG A 110 4.44 -1.32 -3.33
N THR A 111 3.40 -1.95 -3.86
CA THR A 111 3.51 -2.95 -4.94
C THR A 111 2.55 -2.67 -6.08
N ALA A 112 1.87 -1.51 -6.04
CA ALA A 112 0.89 -1.14 -7.06
C ALA A 112 1.60 -0.55 -8.28
N ASP A 113 1.11 -0.90 -9.46
CA ASP A 113 1.39 -0.16 -10.67
C ASP A 113 0.56 1.14 -10.71
N LEU A 114 0.77 1.98 -11.73
CA LEU A 114 0.06 3.26 -11.83
C LEU A 114 -1.48 3.10 -11.85
N PRO A 115 -2.08 2.14 -12.60
CA PRO A 115 -3.52 1.88 -12.51
C PRO A 115 -3.96 1.45 -11.10
N GLY A 116 -3.17 0.60 -10.45
CA GLY A 116 -3.39 0.19 -9.07
C GLY A 116 -3.39 1.39 -8.10
N LEU A 117 -2.45 2.32 -8.26
CA LEU A 117 -2.39 3.56 -7.47
C LEU A 117 -3.62 4.45 -7.72
N GLY A 118 -4.11 4.56 -8.95
CA GLY A 118 -5.34 5.31 -9.24
C GLY A 118 -6.57 4.72 -8.51
N VAL A 119 -6.69 3.39 -8.47
CA VAL A 119 -7.75 2.74 -7.70
C VAL A 119 -7.56 2.92 -6.19
N ILE A 120 -6.32 2.90 -5.71
CA ILE A 120 -6.01 3.11 -4.29
C ILE A 120 -6.34 4.55 -3.87
N SER A 121 -5.96 5.57 -4.64
CA SER A 121 -6.25 6.96 -4.32
C SER A 121 -7.75 7.22 -4.20
N MET A 122 -8.57 6.69 -5.12
CA MET A 122 -10.03 6.76 -5.03
C MET A 122 -10.60 6.01 -3.82
N LYS A 123 -10.00 4.89 -3.41
CA LYS A 123 -10.41 4.20 -2.17
C LYS A 123 -10.06 4.99 -0.91
N LEU A 124 -8.93 5.70 -0.92
CA LEU A 124 -8.55 6.60 0.16
C LEU A 124 -9.54 7.76 0.28
N MET A 125 -10.02 8.32 -0.84
CA MET A 125 -11.12 9.29 -0.84
C MET A 125 -12.38 8.70 -0.18
N ILE A 126 -12.84 7.52 -0.59
CA ILE A 126 -14.03 6.87 0.00
C ILE A 126 -13.86 6.68 1.51
N SER A 127 -12.70 6.19 1.94
CA SER A 127 -12.38 6.00 3.36
C SER A 127 -12.43 7.33 4.11
N ASN A 128 -11.80 8.38 3.58
CA ASN A 128 -11.78 9.69 4.19
C ASN A 128 -13.20 10.29 4.27
N ALA A 129 -13.96 10.33 3.18
CA ALA A 129 -15.35 10.81 3.19
C ALA A 129 -16.24 10.03 4.18
N THR A 130 -16.03 8.72 4.32
CA THR A 130 -16.76 7.92 5.31
C THR A 130 -16.44 8.41 6.73
N ASN A 131 -15.17 8.64 7.04
CA ASN A 131 -14.75 9.19 8.34
C ASN A 131 -15.30 10.61 8.57
N VAL A 132 -15.32 11.46 7.54
CA VAL A 132 -15.91 12.81 7.66
C VAL A 132 -17.41 12.72 7.95
N ASN A 133 -18.12 11.86 7.23
CA ASN A 133 -19.56 11.68 7.41
C ASN A 133 -19.90 11.10 8.79
N GLU A 134 -19.08 10.18 9.31
CA GLU A 134 -19.22 9.68 10.69
C GLU A 134 -19.01 10.78 11.73
N TYR A 135 -18.02 11.64 11.54
CA TYR A 135 -17.77 12.78 12.40
C TYR A 135 -18.95 13.77 12.39
N ILE A 136 -19.48 14.11 11.21
CA ILE A 136 -20.68 14.95 11.08
C ILE A 136 -21.87 14.34 11.83
N LYS A 137 -22.09 13.03 11.71
CA LYS A 137 -23.16 12.32 12.42
C LYS A 137 -22.98 12.34 13.94
N GLN A 138 -21.75 12.41 14.45
CA GLN A 138 -21.50 12.59 15.88
C GLN A 138 -21.89 14.00 16.32
N LEU A 139 -21.45 15.04 15.58
CA LEU A 139 -21.82 16.43 15.86
C LEU A 139 -23.35 16.64 15.90
N LEU A 140 -24.08 16.01 14.98
CA LEU A 140 -25.55 16.07 14.92
C LEU A 140 -26.25 15.42 16.13
N LYS A 141 -25.62 14.43 16.76
CA LYS A 141 -26.13 13.72 17.95
C LYS A 141 -25.79 14.44 19.25
N ASP A 142 -24.62 15.05 19.33
CA ASP A 142 -24.05 15.54 20.60
C ASP A 142 -24.63 16.90 21.06
N GLY A 143 -25.29 17.67 20.18
CA GLY A 143 -25.52 19.11 20.43
C GLY A 143 -26.96 19.64 20.42
N LYS A 144 -27.19 20.68 21.25
CA LYS A 144 -28.17 21.75 21.01
C LYS A 144 -27.64 22.68 19.91
N LEU A 145 -27.58 22.17 18.70
CA LEU A 145 -27.20 22.96 17.51
C LEU A 145 -28.29 23.98 17.20
N GLU A 146 -27.89 25.20 16.81
CA GLU A 146 -28.81 26.14 16.17
C GLU A 146 -29.38 25.51 14.88
N ASN A 147 -30.59 25.91 14.50
CA ASN A 147 -31.30 25.27 13.38
C ASN A 147 -30.52 25.35 12.06
N MET A 148 -29.89 26.50 11.78
CA MET A 148 -29.08 26.68 10.57
C MET A 148 -27.81 25.80 10.59
N THR A 149 -27.14 25.68 11.74
CA THR A 149 -25.96 24.81 11.88
C THR A 149 -26.32 23.33 11.71
N ARG A 150 -27.46 22.92 12.27
CA ARG A 150 -27.97 21.55 12.10
C ARG A 150 -28.23 21.25 10.62
N GLN A 151 -28.93 22.15 9.94
CA GLN A 151 -29.22 22.00 8.51
C GLN A 151 -27.93 21.93 7.68
N ALA A 152 -26.98 22.84 7.93
CA ALA A 152 -25.69 22.83 7.25
C ALA A 152 -24.92 21.50 7.45
N LEU A 153 -24.95 20.92 8.65
CA LEU A 153 -24.33 19.62 8.93
C LEU A 153 -25.08 18.47 8.24
N GLU A 154 -26.41 18.51 8.16
CA GLU A 154 -27.21 17.53 7.40
C GLU A 154 -26.88 17.60 5.91
N ASP A 155 -26.79 18.80 5.34
CA ASP A 155 -26.39 19.03 3.95
C ASP A 155 -24.96 18.53 3.69
N CYS A 156 -24.01 18.84 4.57
CA CYS A 156 -22.65 18.27 4.53
C CYS A 156 -22.67 16.73 4.52
N SER A 157 -23.50 16.11 5.36
CA SER A 157 -23.63 14.64 5.42
C SER A 157 -24.13 14.05 4.09
N SER A 158 -25.08 14.73 3.43
CA SER A 158 -25.56 14.34 2.10
C SER A 158 -24.44 14.45 1.06
N LEU A 159 -23.76 15.61 1.00
CA LEU A 159 -22.68 15.87 0.05
C LEU A 159 -21.55 14.83 0.13
N TYR A 160 -21.15 14.44 1.34
CA TYR A 160 -20.14 13.39 1.53
C TYR A 160 -20.66 11.99 1.16
N SER A 161 -21.95 11.72 1.35
CA SER A 161 -22.57 10.45 0.93
C SER A 161 -22.64 10.36 -0.61
N ASP A 162 -22.98 11.45 -1.28
CA ASP A 162 -23.00 11.56 -2.74
C ASP A 162 -21.59 11.45 -3.31
N SER A 163 -20.61 12.09 -2.67
CA SER A 163 -19.19 11.97 -3.01
C SER A 163 -18.70 10.52 -2.95
N ILE A 164 -19.10 9.76 -1.93
CA ILE A 164 -18.77 8.32 -1.84
C ILE A 164 -19.36 7.55 -3.03
N SER A 165 -20.60 7.85 -3.44
CA SER A 165 -21.22 7.21 -4.60
C SER A 165 -20.47 7.58 -5.89
N SER A 166 -20.22 8.86 -6.10
CA SER A 166 -19.52 9.37 -7.28
C SER A 166 -18.12 8.74 -7.42
N VAL A 167 -17.37 8.62 -6.33
CA VAL A 167 -16.04 8.00 -6.36
C VAL A 167 -16.10 6.49 -6.63
N LYS A 168 -17.15 5.78 -6.18
CA LYS A 168 -17.34 4.36 -6.56
C LYS A 168 -17.59 4.22 -8.05
N ASP A 169 -18.38 5.12 -8.63
CA ASP A 169 -18.63 5.15 -10.07
C ASP A 169 -17.36 5.53 -10.83
N ALA A 170 -16.55 6.47 -10.32
CA ALA A 170 -15.25 6.82 -10.88
C ALA A 170 -14.30 5.61 -10.93
N ILE A 171 -14.32 4.75 -9.90
CA ILE A 171 -13.53 3.50 -9.91
C ILE A 171 -14.00 2.57 -11.03
N ASN A 172 -15.30 2.50 -11.31
CA ASN A 172 -15.84 1.65 -12.38
C ASN A 172 -15.43 2.17 -13.76
N ASP A 173 -15.54 3.48 -13.98
CA ASP A 173 -15.10 4.14 -15.22
C ASP A 173 -13.59 3.95 -15.43
N PHE A 174 -12.79 4.21 -14.39
CA PHE A 174 -11.34 4.07 -14.43
C PHE A 174 -10.92 2.63 -14.79
N LYS A 175 -11.56 1.62 -14.20
CA LYS A 175 -11.30 0.20 -14.54
C LYS A 175 -11.71 -0.15 -15.97
N SER A 176 -12.72 0.53 -16.49
CA SER A 176 -13.20 0.41 -17.87
C SER A 176 -12.36 1.25 -18.85
N LYS A 177 -11.31 1.92 -18.36
CA LYS A 177 -10.43 2.85 -19.09
C LYS A 177 -11.14 4.11 -19.59
N ASP A 178 -12.31 4.43 -19.03
CA ASP A 178 -12.96 5.73 -19.22
C ASP A 178 -12.39 6.73 -18.20
N TYR A 179 -11.17 7.19 -18.47
CA TYR A 179 -10.47 8.11 -17.56
C TYR A 179 -11.11 9.50 -17.53
N ASN A 180 -11.77 9.91 -18.61
CA ASN A 180 -12.53 11.16 -18.65
C ASN A 180 -13.78 11.07 -17.77
N GLY A 181 -14.54 9.98 -17.85
CA GLY A 181 -15.67 9.70 -16.97
C GLY A 181 -15.26 9.67 -15.50
N ALA A 182 -14.14 9.00 -15.20
CA ALA A 182 -13.57 8.97 -13.86
C ALA A 182 -13.17 10.38 -13.36
N ASN A 183 -12.51 11.18 -14.20
CA ASN A 183 -12.07 12.53 -13.85
C ASN A 183 -13.27 13.46 -13.53
N ILE A 184 -14.33 13.39 -14.33
CA ILE A 184 -15.57 14.16 -14.10
C ILE A 184 -16.18 13.78 -12.73
N LYS A 185 -16.26 12.49 -12.42
CA LYS A 185 -16.85 12.01 -11.16
C LYS A 185 -16.01 12.33 -9.93
N ILE A 186 -14.67 12.25 -10.04
CA ILE A 186 -13.76 12.68 -8.98
C ILE A 186 -13.89 14.19 -8.75
N SER A 187 -13.97 14.99 -9.83
CA SER A 187 -14.13 16.44 -9.73
C SER A 187 -15.45 16.82 -9.04
N ALA A 188 -16.55 16.15 -9.40
CA ALA A 188 -17.83 16.36 -8.73
C ALA A 188 -17.77 16.01 -7.23
N ALA A 189 -17.07 14.94 -6.85
CA ALA A 189 -16.87 14.61 -5.43
C ALA A 189 -16.02 15.66 -4.70
N MET A 190 -15.01 16.22 -5.38
CA MET A 190 -14.07 17.21 -4.83
C MET A 190 -14.73 18.53 -4.42
N GLU A 191 -15.95 18.81 -4.87
CA GLU A 191 -16.71 20.02 -4.52
C GLU A 191 -17.28 19.96 -3.08
N ALA A 192 -17.55 18.77 -2.54
CA ALA A 192 -18.19 18.59 -1.24
C ALA A 192 -17.51 19.34 -0.06
N PRO A 193 -16.17 19.32 0.10
CA PRO A 193 -15.47 20.12 1.11
C PRO A 193 -15.79 21.60 1.07
N THR A 194 -15.79 22.19 -0.13
CA THR A 194 -15.98 23.63 -0.32
C THR A 194 -17.42 24.01 -0.02
N THR A 195 -18.38 23.31 -0.63
CA THR A 195 -19.81 23.55 -0.40
C THR A 195 -20.20 23.33 1.07
N CYS A 196 -19.65 22.30 1.72
CA CYS A 196 -19.87 22.07 3.14
C CYS A 196 -19.30 23.21 4.01
N GLY A 197 -18.09 23.69 3.70
CA GLY A 197 -17.47 24.80 4.43
C GLY A 197 -18.23 26.13 4.29
N GLU A 198 -18.77 26.39 3.11
CA GLU A 198 -19.61 27.57 2.83
C GLU A 198 -20.91 27.52 3.63
N GLY A 199 -21.65 26.40 3.59
CA GLY A 199 -22.89 26.24 4.34
C GLY A 199 -22.72 26.41 5.86
N LEU A 200 -21.61 25.91 6.42
CA LEU A 200 -21.28 26.12 7.83
C LEU A 200 -20.99 27.59 8.15
N SER A 201 -20.28 28.28 7.25
CA SER A 201 -19.94 29.70 7.41
C SER A 201 -21.19 30.57 7.39
N GLU A 202 -22.15 30.26 6.52
CA GLU A 202 -23.47 30.92 6.46
C GLU A 202 -24.29 30.68 7.74
N GLY A 203 -24.22 29.45 8.27
CA GLY A 203 -24.77 29.10 9.59
C GLY A 203 -24.02 29.72 10.78
N LYS A 204 -22.99 30.54 10.55
CA LYS A 204 -22.10 31.13 11.57
C LYS A 204 -21.43 30.10 12.47
N ALA A 205 -21.34 28.86 12.02
CA ALA A 205 -20.66 27.78 12.70
C ALA A 205 -19.19 27.75 12.29
N LYS A 206 -18.30 27.63 13.27
CA LYS A 206 -16.89 27.30 13.04
C LYS A 206 -16.61 25.98 13.73
N GLU A 207 -16.57 24.91 12.94
CA GLU A 207 -16.15 23.59 13.41
C GLU A 207 -14.76 23.30 12.87
N SER A 208 -13.72 23.62 13.65
CA SER A 208 -12.32 23.44 13.23
C SER A 208 -12.01 22.00 12.85
N GLY A 209 -12.65 21.03 13.51
CA GLY A 209 -12.48 19.61 13.18
C GLY A 209 -13.01 19.25 11.79
N LEU A 210 -14.00 19.99 11.27
CA LEU A 210 -14.55 19.77 9.94
C LEU A 210 -13.76 20.52 8.85
N THR A 211 -13.20 21.69 9.15
CA THR A 211 -12.29 22.40 8.23
C THR A 211 -11.08 21.55 7.85
N GLU A 212 -10.40 20.93 8.80
CA GLU A 212 -9.22 20.08 8.53
C GLU A 212 -9.59 18.83 7.72
N ARG A 213 -10.76 18.25 8.01
CA ARG A 213 -11.28 17.08 7.30
C ARG A 213 -11.65 17.41 5.85
N ASN A 214 -12.26 18.56 5.63
CA ASN A 214 -12.57 19.09 4.32
C ASN A 214 -11.29 19.30 3.49
N ASP A 215 -10.27 19.93 4.07
CA ASP A 215 -8.96 20.12 3.42
C ASP A 215 -8.28 18.78 3.07
N ALA A 216 -8.31 17.80 3.98
CA ALA A 216 -7.77 16.48 3.72
C ALA A 216 -8.50 15.77 2.56
N PHE A 217 -9.83 15.83 2.51
CA PHE A 217 -10.61 15.24 1.41
C PHE A 217 -10.33 15.94 0.08
N TYR A 218 -10.27 17.27 0.07
CA TYR A 218 -9.91 18.06 -1.10
C TYR A 218 -8.54 17.64 -1.65
N LYS A 219 -7.53 17.51 -0.78
CA LYS A 219 -6.20 17.08 -1.20
C LYS A 219 -6.14 15.65 -1.71
N LEU A 220 -6.84 14.71 -1.07
CA LEU A 220 -6.97 13.34 -1.56
C LEU A 220 -7.62 13.28 -2.94
N SER A 221 -8.61 14.15 -3.18
CA SER A 221 -9.26 14.30 -4.49
C SER A 221 -8.28 14.79 -5.55
N GLY A 222 -7.45 15.80 -5.23
CA GLY A 222 -6.38 16.29 -6.11
C GLY A 222 -5.37 15.20 -6.50
N ILE A 223 -4.94 14.37 -5.55
CA ILE A 223 -4.07 13.20 -5.84
C ILE A 223 -4.75 12.28 -6.87
N ALA A 224 -6.02 11.91 -6.65
CA ALA A 224 -6.75 11.02 -7.53
C ALA A 224 -7.00 11.63 -8.92
N LEU A 225 -7.30 12.93 -9.01
CA LEU A 225 -7.43 13.64 -10.27
C LEU A 225 -6.14 13.61 -11.05
N VAL A 226 -5.01 14.03 -10.44
CA VAL A 226 -3.74 14.05 -11.14
C VAL A 226 -3.37 12.67 -11.64
N ILE A 227 -3.47 11.62 -10.82
CA ILE A 227 -3.19 10.24 -11.25
C ILE A 227 -4.06 9.86 -12.45
N THR A 228 -5.35 10.19 -12.41
CA THR A 228 -6.28 9.93 -13.52
C THR A 228 -5.88 10.67 -14.80
N THR A 229 -5.40 11.92 -14.70
CA THR A 229 -4.91 12.67 -15.87
C THR A 229 -3.62 12.11 -16.47
N LEU A 230 -2.90 11.21 -15.80
CA LEU A 230 -1.69 10.59 -16.37
C LEU A 230 -2.03 9.52 -17.43
N PHE A 231 -3.30 9.18 -17.59
CA PHE A 231 -3.79 8.22 -18.58
C PHE A 231 -4.42 8.88 -19.82
N ASN A 232 -4.49 10.21 -19.84
CA ASN A 232 -5.03 11.01 -20.95
C ASN A 232 -3.92 11.57 -21.84
#